data_AF-A0A7S9E0U2-F1
#
_entry.id   AF-A0A7S9E0U2-F1
#
_cell.length_a   1.000
_cell.length_b   1.000
_cell.length_c   1.000
_cell.angle_alpha   90.00
_cell.angle_beta   90.00
_cell.angle_gamma   90.00
#
_symmetry.space_group_name_H-M   'P 1'
#
loop_
_entity.id
_entity.type
_entity.pdbx_description
1 polymer ?
#
loop_
_entity_poly.entity_id
_entity_poly.type
_entity_poly.pdbx_seq_one_letter_code
_entity_poly.pdbx_strand_id
1 'polypeptide(L)'
;MTTQRWQEIIDFLKLHYALNKRTDSRYWCDHRQPHSSPSSLRDNLTVWQTQPPWIYDSLAKHELFSAASQQYVLYGMGYATTQHTDAAQAMRLFENTERQAGKLLAGLPGLRTYLQ
;
A
#
# COMPACT_ATOMS: atom_id res chain seq x y z
N MET A 1 -15.54 8.32 17.29
CA MET A 1 -14.87 8.07 15.99
C MET A 1 -15.88 8.29 14.88
N THR A 2 -15.56 9.05 13.85
CA THR A 2 -16.47 9.30 12.73
C THR A 2 -16.57 8.07 11.83
N THR A 3 -17.77 7.78 11.29
CA THR A 3 -18.06 6.62 10.42
C THR A 3 -17.06 6.46 9.27
N GLN A 4 -16.55 7.57 8.73
CA GLN A 4 -15.57 7.60 7.65
C GLN A 4 -14.22 6.95 8.03
N ARG A 5 -13.72 7.19 9.25
CA ARG A 5 -12.46 6.60 9.72
C ARG A 5 -12.56 5.08 9.86
N TRP A 6 -13.72 4.59 10.28
CA TRP A 6 -13.96 3.16 10.37
C TRP A 6 -14.01 2.53 8.97
N GLN A 7 -14.62 3.22 8.00
CA GLN A 7 -14.63 2.76 6.61
C GLN A 7 -13.21 2.67 6.03
N GLU A 8 -12.34 3.65 6.28
CA GLU A 8 -10.93 3.61 5.86
C GLU A 8 -10.19 2.39 6.43
N ILE A 9 -10.43 2.04 7.70
CA ILE A 9 -9.85 0.85 8.33
C ILE A 9 -10.36 -0.42 7.64
N ILE A 10 -11.67 -0.53 7.40
CA ILE A 10 -12.26 -1.68 6.71
C ILE A 10 -11.67 -1.81 5.30
N ASP A 11 -11.56 -0.71 4.56
CA ASP A 11 -11.03 -0.71 3.19
C ASP A 11 -9.56 -1.13 3.17
N PHE A 12 -8.74 -0.58 4.06
CA PHE A 12 -7.32 -0.92 4.16
C PHE A 12 -7.10 -2.39 4.53
N LEU A 13 -7.87 -2.91 5.49
CA LEU A 13 -7.79 -4.33 5.84
C LEU A 13 -8.29 -5.21 4.69
N LYS A 14 -9.43 -4.86 4.07
CA LYS A 14 -10.02 -5.65 2.98
C LYS A 14 -9.12 -5.66 1.74
N LEU A 15 -8.35 -4.62 1.49
CA LEU A 15 -7.37 -4.56 0.39
C LEU A 15 -6.42 -5.78 0.40
N HIS A 16 -5.96 -6.20 1.57
CA HIS A 16 -5.08 -7.36 1.74
C HIS A 16 -5.72 -8.69 1.29
N TYR A 17 -7.04 -8.77 1.36
CA TYR A 17 -7.79 -9.95 0.96
C TYR A 17 -8.30 -9.84 -0.48
N ALA A 18 -8.68 -8.66 -0.94
CA ALA A 18 -9.23 -8.48 -2.28
C ALA A 18 -8.21 -8.80 -3.38
N LEU A 19 -6.92 -8.51 -3.14
CA LEU A 19 -5.83 -8.69 -4.11
C LEU A 19 -5.15 -10.06 -4.04
N ASN A 20 -5.61 -10.95 -3.16
CA ASN A 20 -4.97 -12.25 -2.98
C ASN A 20 -5.05 -13.08 -4.28
N LYS A 21 -4.04 -13.94 -4.52
CA LYS A 21 -4.01 -14.89 -5.65
C LYS A 21 -4.32 -16.33 -5.23
N ARG A 22 -4.71 -16.54 -3.98
CA ARG A 22 -4.93 -17.85 -3.37
C ARG A 22 -6.25 -18.47 -3.88
N THR A 23 -6.21 -19.77 -4.11
CA THR A 23 -7.34 -20.57 -4.63
C THR A 23 -7.58 -21.84 -3.82
N ASP A 24 -6.85 -22.01 -2.72
CA ASP A 24 -6.80 -23.22 -1.89
C ASP A 24 -8.04 -23.42 -1.00
N SER A 25 -8.81 -22.35 -0.74
CA SER A 25 -10.01 -22.44 0.07
C SER A 25 -11.12 -21.53 -0.44
N ARG A 26 -12.36 -21.92 -0.16
CA ARG A 26 -13.54 -21.10 -0.44
C ARG A 26 -13.43 -19.73 0.24
N TYR A 27 -12.85 -19.66 1.43
CA TYR A 27 -12.59 -18.40 2.13
C TYR A 27 -11.79 -17.42 1.25
N TRP A 28 -10.64 -17.82 0.70
CA TRP A 28 -9.83 -16.93 -0.14
C TRP A 28 -10.52 -16.56 -1.45
N CYS A 29 -11.25 -17.52 -2.05
CA CYS A 29 -12.02 -17.28 -3.26
C CYS A 29 -13.17 -16.28 -3.05
N ASP A 30 -13.93 -16.42 -1.97
CA ASP A 30 -15.06 -15.55 -1.63
C ASP A 30 -14.59 -14.12 -1.36
N HIS A 31 -13.43 -13.96 -0.73
CA HIS A 31 -12.84 -12.64 -0.45
C HIS A 31 -12.38 -11.86 -1.69
N ARG A 32 -12.21 -12.51 -2.86
CA ARG A 32 -11.92 -11.86 -4.14
C ARG A 32 -13.18 -11.38 -4.86
N GLN A 33 -14.35 -11.88 -4.48
CA GLN A 33 -15.58 -11.53 -5.17
C GLN A 33 -15.91 -10.05 -4.96
N PRO A 34 -16.28 -9.30 -6.02
CA PRO A 34 -16.56 -7.86 -5.91
C PRO A 34 -17.64 -7.52 -4.88
N HIS A 35 -18.63 -8.40 -4.71
CA HIS A 35 -19.71 -8.22 -3.73
C HIS A 35 -19.23 -8.27 -2.27
N SER A 36 -18.03 -8.81 -2.02
CA SER A 36 -17.47 -8.97 -0.67
C SER A 36 -16.63 -7.76 -0.24
N SER A 37 -16.42 -6.81 -1.14
CA SER A 37 -15.62 -5.60 -0.93
C SER A 37 -16.53 -4.36 -0.86
N PRO A 38 -16.25 -3.42 0.05
CA PRO A 38 -16.95 -2.14 0.10
C PRO A 38 -16.92 -1.41 -1.24
N SER A 39 -17.93 -0.60 -1.53
CA SER A 39 -17.98 0.21 -2.77
C SER A 39 -16.79 1.17 -2.85
N SER A 40 -16.45 1.85 -1.76
CA SER A 40 -15.30 2.75 -1.67
C SER A 40 -13.99 2.10 -2.10
N LEU A 41 -13.73 0.86 -1.63
CA LEU A 41 -12.55 0.11 -2.03
C LEU A 41 -12.56 -0.25 -3.52
N ARG A 42 -13.72 -0.63 -4.08
CA ARG A 42 -13.84 -0.95 -5.51
C ARG A 42 -13.62 0.28 -6.39
N ASP A 43 -14.13 1.42 -5.97
CA ASP A 43 -13.96 2.70 -6.67
C ASP A 43 -12.48 3.09 -6.64
N ASN A 44 -11.83 2.98 -5.48
CA ASN A 44 -10.39 3.22 -5.32
C ASN A 44 -9.55 2.28 -6.20
N LEU A 45 -9.83 0.97 -6.22
CA LEU A 45 -9.12 0.02 -7.08
C LEU A 45 -9.25 0.41 -8.56
N THR A 46 -10.42 0.90 -8.99
CA THR A 46 -10.64 1.36 -10.35
C THR A 46 -9.73 2.55 -10.69
N VAL A 47 -9.64 3.54 -9.79
CA VAL A 47 -8.73 4.68 -9.94
C VAL A 47 -7.26 4.22 -9.94
N TRP A 48 -6.90 3.28 -9.06
CA TRP A 48 -5.53 2.80 -8.89
C TRP A 48 -4.96 2.02 -10.07
N GLN A 49 -5.78 1.68 -11.07
CA GLN A 49 -5.31 1.12 -12.34
C GLN A 49 -4.51 2.15 -13.16
N THR A 50 -4.84 3.44 -13.04
CA THR A 50 -4.22 4.52 -13.82
C THR A 50 -3.40 5.46 -12.93
N GLN A 51 -3.87 5.72 -11.71
CA GLN A 51 -3.23 6.62 -10.76
C GLN A 51 -3.09 5.94 -9.39
N PRO A 52 -1.88 5.63 -8.93
CA PRO A 52 -1.66 4.98 -7.66
C PRO A 52 -2.08 5.90 -6.50
N PRO A 53 -2.34 5.32 -5.31
CA PRO A 53 -2.70 6.11 -4.14
C PRO A 53 -1.68 7.22 -3.92
N TRP A 54 -2.12 8.48 -3.89
CA TRP A 54 -1.24 9.64 -3.75
C TRP A 54 -1.58 10.46 -2.50
N ILE A 55 -0.62 11.25 -2.01
CA ILE A 55 -0.73 12.05 -0.77
C ILE A 55 -1.91 13.03 -0.79
N TYR A 56 -2.41 13.38 -1.98
CA TYR A 56 -3.54 14.30 -2.17
C TYR A 56 -4.87 13.59 -2.45
N ASP A 57 -4.91 12.26 -2.48
CA ASP A 57 -6.16 11.53 -2.76
C ASP A 57 -7.14 11.55 -1.58
N SER A 58 -6.68 11.80 -0.35
CA SER A 58 -7.60 12.07 0.76
C SER A 58 -7.72 13.57 1.06
N LEU A 59 -8.96 14.01 1.19
CA LEU A 59 -9.32 15.31 1.75
C LEU A 59 -9.22 15.33 3.29
N ALA A 60 -8.86 14.20 3.90
CA ALA A 60 -8.80 14.05 5.34
C ALA A 60 -7.47 14.59 5.84
N LYS A 61 -7.50 15.69 6.59
CA LYS A 61 -6.31 16.28 7.26
C LYS A 61 -5.54 15.31 8.17
N HIS A 62 -6.08 14.12 8.43
CA HIS A 62 -5.48 13.06 9.24
C HIS A 62 -5.84 11.69 8.64
N GLU A 63 -5.18 11.31 7.56
CA GLU A 63 -5.21 9.93 7.06
C GLU A 63 -4.78 8.96 8.15
N LEU A 64 -5.54 7.88 8.35
CA LEU A 64 -5.14 6.82 9.27
C LEU A 64 -4.01 5.96 8.71
N PHE A 65 -3.99 5.77 7.39
CA PHE A 65 -2.96 5.06 6.66
C PHE A 65 -2.49 5.95 5.52
N SER A 66 -1.19 6.21 5.45
CA SER A 66 -0.63 7.03 4.38
C SER A 66 -0.77 6.34 3.02
N ALA A 67 -0.78 7.15 1.95
CA ALA A 67 -0.70 6.66 0.58
C ALA A 67 0.44 5.64 0.37
N ALA A 68 1.60 5.85 1.01
CA ALA A 68 2.72 4.91 0.98
C ALA A 68 2.34 3.53 1.56
N SER A 69 1.61 3.48 2.68
CA SER A 69 1.14 2.21 3.27
C SER A 69 0.22 1.45 2.32
N GLN A 70 -0.66 2.15 1.61
CA GLN A 70 -1.53 1.53 0.60
C GLN A 70 -0.71 1.01 -0.59
N GLN A 71 0.25 1.79 -1.09
CA GLN A 71 1.17 1.39 -2.16
C GLN A 71 1.97 0.13 -1.79
N TYR A 72 2.47 0.01 -0.54
CA TYR A 72 3.18 -1.18 -0.09
C TYR A 72 2.32 -2.45 -0.19
N VAL A 73 1.06 -2.39 0.22
CA VAL A 73 0.13 -3.53 0.13
C VAL A 73 -0.22 -3.81 -1.33
N LEU A 74 -0.58 -2.77 -2.07
CA LEU A 74 -1.00 -2.84 -3.47
C LEU A 74 0.08 -3.52 -4.33
N TYR A 75 1.30 -2.99 -4.29
CA TYR A 75 2.42 -3.52 -5.08
C TYR A 75 3.06 -4.76 -4.48
N GLY A 76 3.05 -4.90 -3.15
CA GLY A 76 3.48 -6.14 -2.48
C GLY A 76 2.62 -7.35 -2.86
N MET A 77 1.36 -7.14 -3.22
CA MET A 77 0.45 -8.17 -3.73
C MET A 77 0.47 -8.32 -5.26
N GLY A 78 1.34 -7.58 -5.94
CA GLY A 78 1.54 -7.67 -7.39
C GLY A 78 0.42 -7.04 -8.21
N TYR A 79 -0.21 -5.99 -7.70
CA TYR A 79 -1.09 -5.13 -8.46
C TYR A 79 -0.30 -4.30 -9.48
N ALA A 80 -0.85 -4.06 -10.66
CA ALA A 80 -0.19 -3.30 -11.72
C ALA A 80 -0.93 -1.97 -11.95
N THR A 81 -0.17 -0.87 -11.97
CA THR A 81 -0.67 0.47 -12.28
C THR A 81 0.01 0.98 -13.54
N THR A 82 -0.77 1.51 -14.48
CA THR A 82 -0.29 2.02 -15.77
C THR A 82 0.01 3.51 -15.66
N GLN A 83 0.94 3.88 -14.77
CA GLN A 83 1.38 5.27 -14.64
C GLN A 83 2.65 5.53 -15.43
N HIS A 84 2.70 6.65 -16.15
CA HIS A 84 3.92 7.15 -16.75
C HIS A 84 4.79 7.87 -15.70
N THR A 85 6.00 7.37 -15.50
CA THR A 85 6.98 7.95 -14.58
C THR A 85 8.23 8.36 -15.37
N ASP A 86 8.84 9.48 -15.02
CA ASP A 86 10.17 9.85 -15.51
C ASP A 86 11.21 8.87 -14.97
N ALA A 87 11.68 7.96 -15.83
CA ALA A 87 12.64 6.93 -15.47
C ALA A 87 13.97 7.51 -14.96
N ALA A 88 14.42 8.65 -15.50
CA ALA A 88 15.70 9.24 -15.12
C ALA A 88 15.62 9.83 -13.71
N GLN A 89 14.52 10.51 -13.37
CA GLN A 89 14.29 10.99 -12.01
C GLN A 89 14.13 9.83 -11.02
N ALA A 90 13.36 8.80 -11.39
CA ALA A 90 13.15 7.62 -10.55
C ALA A 90 14.46 6.90 -10.22
N MET A 91 15.33 6.68 -11.20
CA MET A 91 16.64 6.05 -11.01
C MET A 91 17.49 6.80 -9.99
N ARG A 92 17.55 8.14 -10.08
CA ARG A 92 18.29 8.97 -9.12
C ARG A 92 17.78 8.82 -7.69
N LEU A 93 16.47 8.72 -7.52
CA LEU A 93 15.85 8.53 -6.20
C LEU A 93 16.20 7.15 -5.64
N PHE A 94 16.14 6.09 -6.45
CA PHE A 94 16.53 4.74 -6.03
C PHE A 94 18.00 4.69 -5.59
N GLU A 95 18.92 5.24 -6.37
CA GLU A 95 20.35 5.28 -6.03
C GLU A 95 20.62 6.02 -4.71
N ASN A 96 19.87 7.09 -4.45
CA ASN A 96 19.99 7.82 -3.18
C ASN A 96 19.47 6.99 -2.01
N THR A 97 18.33 6.32 -2.17
CA THR A 97 17.76 5.41 -1.15
C THR A 97 18.72 4.28 -0.81
N GLU A 98 19.31 3.62 -1.82
CA GLU A 98 20.29 2.55 -1.60
C GLU A 98 21.53 3.04 -0.85
N ARG A 99 22.06 4.21 -1.25
CA ARG A 99 23.21 4.83 -0.59
C ARG A 99 22.93 5.14 0.88
N GLN A 100 21.75 5.69 1.17
CA GLN A 100 21.34 6.00 2.54
C GLN A 100 21.15 4.72 3.37
N ALA A 101 20.50 3.71 2.80
CA ALA A 101 20.31 2.42 3.46
C ALA A 101 21.65 1.76 3.83
N GLY A 102 22.62 1.75 2.91
CA GLY A 102 23.96 1.21 3.17
C GLY A 102 24.70 1.93 4.30
N LYS A 103 24.62 3.27 4.34
CA LYS A 103 25.19 4.08 5.45
C LYS A 103 24.57 3.74 6.80
N LEU A 104 23.25 3.60 6.86
CA LEU A 104 22.53 3.30 8.10
C LEU A 104 22.81 1.87 8.57
N LEU A 105 22.83 0.89 7.67
CA LEU A 105 23.14 -0.50 8.01
C LEU A 105 24.56 -0.66 8.59
N ALA A 106 25.53 0.15 8.13
CA ALA A 106 26.88 0.14 8.67
C ALA A 106 27.00 0.84 10.04
N GLY A 107 26.11 1.79 10.34
CA GLY A 107 26.17 2.62 11.55
C GLY A 107 25.24 2.18 12.69
N LEU A 108 24.21 1.39 12.42
CA LEU A 108 23.21 1.00 13.42
C LEU A 108 23.60 -0.29 14.14
N PRO A 109 23.61 -0.31 15.48
CA PRO A 109 23.78 -1.55 16.23
C PRO A 109 22.57 -2.46 15.98
N GLY A 110 22.77 -3.77 16.07
CA GLY A 110 21.67 -4.72 16.01
C GLY A 110 20.66 -4.46 17.13
N LEU A 111 19.37 -4.69 16.86
CA LEU A 111 18.27 -4.44 17.81
C LEU A 111 18.53 -5.03 19.20
N ARG A 112 19.09 -6.25 19.27
CA ARG A 112 19.43 -6.91 20.53
C ARG A 112 20.55 -6.20 21.30
N THR A 113 21.55 -5.65 20.61
CA THR A 113 22.65 -4.89 21.21
C THR A 113 22.21 -3.54 21.74
N TYR A 114 21.16 -2.95 21.15
CA TYR A 114 20.60 -1.68 21.60
C TYR A 114 19.75 -1.78 22.87
N LEU A 115 19.19 -2.96 23.16
CA LEU A 115 18.29 -3.18 24.30
C LEU A 115 19.01 -3.66 25.58
N GLN A 116 20.35 -3.77 25.55
CA GLN A 116 21.19 -4.13 26.69
C GLN A 116 21.80 -2.88 27.32
#